data_AF-B9RR71-F1
#
_entry.id   AF-B9RR71-F1
#
_cell.length_a   1.000
_cell.length_b   1.000
_cell.length_c   1.000
_cell.angle_alpha   90.00
_cell.angle_beta   90.00
_cell.angle_gamma   90.00
#
_symmetry.space_group_name_H-M   'P 1'
#
loop_
_entity.id
_entity.type
_entity.pdbx_description
1 polymer ?
#
loop_
_entity_poly.entity_id
_entity_poly.type
_entity_poly.pdbx_seq_one_letter_code
_entity_poly.pdbx_strand_id
1 'polypeptide(L)'
;MLLEHMCSGMHTNHLVVNMILVAISILSGSSRQFNLKVYMLFFALDLMLVPNGTTAGKAYLDWCSDMAESLDIGVPWIICQQRDAPQPMINTCYGWYCDQFTPNTANSPKKWTENWTGWFKSWGDKDPHRTAEGVAFAVARFFQFQNCYMYHGGTNFGRTAGGPYSTTTSHDYDAPLDEHVTIHATEKESSCFFGNINETSDAVIEFRGAKYKIPA
;
A
#
# COMPACT_ATOMS: atom_id res chain seq x y z
N MET A 1 7.40 8.23 -3.23
CA MET A 1 7.04 7.82 -1.86
C MET A 1 7.74 6.50 -1.66
N LEU A 2 8.58 6.36 -0.63
CA LEU A 2 9.35 5.14 -0.38
C LEU A 2 8.72 4.43 0.81
N LEU A 3 8.40 3.15 0.61
CA LEU A 3 8.04 2.22 1.66
C LEU A 3 9.37 1.63 2.17
N GLU A 4 9.86 2.12 3.30
CA GLU A 4 11.02 1.47 3.95
C GLU A 4 10.50 0.41 4.92
N HIS A 5 10.80 -0.85 4.62
CA HIS A 5 10.56 -1.96 5.54
C HIS A 5 11.63 -1.93 6.64
N MET A 6 11.32 -1.39 7.82
CA MET A 6 12.14 -1.61 9.01
C MET A 6 11.54 -2.79 9.79
N CYS A 7 12.09 -3.99 9.59
CA CYS A 7 11.85 -5.11 10.50
C CYS A 7 12.70 -4.91 11.76
N SER A 8 12.14 -4.36 12.84
CA SER A 8 12.76 -4.48 14.17
C SER A 8 12.13 -5.65 14.90
N GLY A 9 12.85 -6.77 14.99
CA GLY A 9 12.43 -7.90 15.82
C GLY A 9 12.62 -7.59 17.30
N MET A 10 11.53 -7.48 18.05
CA MET A 10 11.57 -7.62 19.52
C MET A 10 11.35 -9.09 19.88
N HIS A 11 12.40 -9.76 20.34
CA HIS A 11 12.30 -11.14 20.81
C HIS A 11 11.73 -11.18 22.23
N THR A 12 10.53 -11.75 22.39
CA THR A 12 10.09 -12.30 23.68
C THR A 12 9.71 -13.77 23.50
N ASN A 13 10.00 -14.59 24.51
CA ASN A 13 10.25 -16.04 24.39
C ASN A 13 9.15 -16.93 23.80
N HIS A 14 7.96 -16.43 23.45
CA HIS A 14 6.89 -17.26 22.89
C HIS A 14 6.02 -16.61 21.80
N LEU A 15 6.38 -15.42 21.29
CA LEU A 15 5.64 -14.77 20.20
C LEU A 15 6.60 -13.94 19.34
N VAL A 16 6.75 -14.28 18.06
CA VAL A 16 7.38 -13.37 17.10
C VAL A 16 6.31 -12.38 16.67
N VAL A 17 6.22 -11.25 17.39
CA VAL A 17 5.52 -10.07 16.85
C VAL A 17 6.46 -9.49 15.81
N ASN A 18 6.27 -9.86 14.53
CA ASN A 18 6.88 -9.14 13.43
C ASN A 18 6.18 -7.78 13.33
N MET A 19 6.61 -6.86 14.18
CA MET A 19 6.24 -5.45 14.07
C MET A 19 7.01 -4.91 12.86
N ILE A 20 6.38 -4.98 11.69
CA ILE A 20 6.94 -4.38 10.47
C ILE A 20 6.64 -2.90 10.60
N LEU A 21 7.62 -2.14 11.07
CA LEU A 21 7.52 -0.69 11.14
C LEU A 21 7.69 -0.17 9.72
N VAL A 22 6.57 -0.03 9.02
CA VAL A 22 6.54 0.61 7.72
C VAL A 22 6.21 2.08 7.92
N ALA A 23 7.16 2.96 7.59
CA ALA A 23 6.96 4.40 7.64
C ALA A 23 6.44 4.91 6.29
N ILE A 24 5.27 5.53 6.27
CA ILE A 24 4.84 6.29 5.09
C ILE A 24 5.56 7.64 5.14
N SER A 25 6.54 7.80 4.25
CA SER A 25 7.38 8.99 4.20
C SER A 25 7.27 9.72 2.86
N ILE A 26 7.14 11.05 2.93
CA ILE A 26 7.21 11.92 1.76
C ILE A 26 8.60 12.53 1.71
N LEU A 27 9.35 12.20 0.65
CA LEU A 27 10.61 12.87 0.35
C LEU A 27 10.31 14.27 -0.20
N SER A 28 10.83 15.30 0.47
CA SER A 28 10.83 16.67 -0.03
C SER A 28 12.21 17.29 0.15
N GLY A 29 12.75 17.92 -0.90
CA GLY A 29 14.07 18.54 -0.89
C GLY A 29 14.70 18.66 -2.28
N SER A 30 15.62 19.61 -2.44
CA SER A 30 16.43 19.77 -3.66
C SER A 30 17.75 19.01 -3.54
N SER A 31 18.02 18.15 -4.53
CA SER A 31 19.25 17.47 -4.98
C SER A 31 20.37 17.02 -4.02
N ARG A 32 20.45 17.43 -2.74
CA ARG A 32 21.51 17.02 -1.79
C ARG A 32 21.08 16.89 -0.32
N GLN A 33 19.82 17.14 0.03
CA GLN A 33 19.28 16.84 1.36
C GLN A 33 17.86 16.27 1.23
N PHE A 34 17.69 15.03 1.67
CA PHE A 34 16.38 14.41 1.80
C PHE A 34 15.93 14.57 3.25
N ASN A 35 14.87 15.34 3.48
CA ASN A 35 14.21 15.34 4.78
C ASN A 35 13.19 14.20 4.80
N LEU A 36 13.49 13.13 5.53
CA LEU A 36 12.54 12.08 5.81
C LEU A 36 11.56 12.59 6.87
N LYS A 37 10.27 12.64 6.53
CA LYS A 37 9.19 12.88 7.49
C LYS A 37 8.31 11.65 7.54
N VAL A 38 8.21 11.06 8.72
CA VAL A 38 7.29 9.96 9.02
C VAL A 38 5.93 10.57 9.33
N TYR A 39 4.90 10.17 8.60
CA TYR A 39 3.53 10.68 8.80
C TYR A 39 2.61 9.68 9.49
N MET A 40 2.89 8.38 9.35
CA MET A 40 2.11 7.28 9.89
C MET A 40 3.01 6.05 10.04
N LEU A 41 2.65 5.17 10.97
CA LEU A 41 3.34 3.91 11.21
C LEU A 41 2.40 2.73 11.09
N PHE A 42 2.85 1.67 10.44
CA PHE A 42 2.17 0.37 10.50
C PHE A 42 2.53 -0.34 11.79
N PHE A 43 1.51 -0.81 12.48
CA PHE A 43 1.70 -1.68 13.63
C PHE A 43 1.90 -3.15 13.19
N ALA A 44 1.11 -3.62 12.22
CA ALA A 44 1.19 -4.97 11.70
C ALA A 44 0.54 -5.10 10.31
N LEU A 45 1.02 -6.09 9.56
CA LEU A 45 0.46 -6.51 8.28
C LEU A 45 -0.43 -7.74 8.50
N ASP A 46 -1.63 -7.75 7.89
CA ASP A 46 -2.47 -8.93 7.74
C ASP A 46 -2.74 -9.74 9.01
N LEU A 47 -3.01 -9.04 10.12
CA LEU A 47 -3.48 -9.68 11.36
C LEU A 47 -4.80 -10.44 11.19
N MET A 48 -5.46 -10.34 10.03
CA MET A 48 -6.53 -11.25 9.62
C MET A 48 -6.14 -12.75 9.64
N LEU A 49 -4.84 -13.07 9.63
CA LEU A 49 -4.33 -14.43 9.78
C LEU A 49 -4.34 -14.93 11.23
N VAL A 50 -4.42 -14.04 12.22
CA VAL A 50 -4.82 -14.40 13.59
C VAL A 50 -6.28 -14.83 13.51
N PRO A 51 -6.73 -15.87 14.24
CA PRO A 51 -8.12 -16.36 14.17
C PRO A 51 -9.12 -15.22 14.49
N ASN A 52 -9.53 -14.56 13.41
CA ASN A 52 -10.29 -13.33 13.42
C ASN A 52 -11.68 -13.62 13.97
N GLY A 53 -12.19 -12.75 14.84
CA GLY A 53 -13.50 -12.94 15.48
C GLY A 53 -13.50 -13.92 16.66
N THR A 54 -12.35 -14.45 17.08
CA THR A 54 -12.24 -15.17 18.36
C THR A 54 -11.93 -14.21 19.50
N THR A 55 -12.33 -14.55 20.74
CA THR A 55 -12.01 -13.77 21.93
C THR A 55 -10.51 -13.57 22.12
N ALA A 56 -9.72 -14.62 21.83
CA ALA A 56 -8.26 -14.56 21.93
C ALA A 56 -7.65 -13.66 20.85
N GLY A 57 -8.13 -13.73 19.61
CA GLY A 57 -7.69 -12.84 18.53
C GLY A 57 -8.01 -11.38 18.83
N LYS A 58 -9.21 -11.10 19.37
CA LYS A 58 -9.59 -9.76 19.79
C LYS A 58 -8.72 -9.23 20.93
N ALA A 59 -8.49 -10.03 21.98
CA ALA A 59 -7.61 -9.64 23.08
C ALA A 59 -6.18 -9.36 22.61
N TYR A 60 -5.69 -10.13 21.63
CA TYR A 60 -4.39 -9.89 21.02
C TYR A 60 -4.36 -8.58 20.22
N LEU A 61 -5.40 -8.29 19.42
CA LEU A 61 -5.51 -7.03 18.67
C LEU A 61 -5.57 -5.81 19.60
N ASP A 62 -6.35 -5.90 20.69
CA ASP A 62 -6.46 -4.83 21.68
C ASP A 62 -5.09 -4.61 22.38
N TRP A 63 -4.43 -5.68 22.83
CA TRP A 63 -3.08 -5.59 23.43
C TRP A 63 -2.04 -4.98 22.48
N CYS A 64 -2.08 -5.39 21.21
CA CYS A 64 -1.24 -4.89 20.14
C CYS A 64 -1.42 -3.37 19.95
N SER A 65 -2.67 -2.91 19.87
CA SER A 65 -3.00 -1.48 19.77
C SER A 65 -2.54 -0.70 20.99
N ASP A 66 -2.77 -1.21 22.19
CA ASP A 66 -2.33 -0.56 23.44
C ASP A 66 -0.81 -0.44 23.49
N MET A 67 -0.09 -1.48 23.04
CA MET A 67 1.36 -1.45 22.94
C MET A 67 1.84 -0.39 21.94
N ALA A 68 1.23 -0.32 20.75
CA ALA A 68 1.55 0.68 19.73
C ALA A 68 1.39 2.11 20.25
N GLU A 69 0.25 2.39 20.89
CA GLU A 69 -0.07 3.70 21.45
C GLU A 69 0.86 4.07 22.61
N SER A 70 1.25 3.09 23.44
CA SER A 70 2.16 3.32 24.57
C SER A 70 3.55 3.83 24.17
N LEU A 71 3.94 3.67 22.90
CA LEU A 71 5.20 4.18 22.39
C LEU A 71 5.22 5.71 22.21
N ASP A 72 4.06 6.37 22.22
CA ASP A 72 3.90 7.84 22.16
C ASP A 72 4.75 8.51 21.05
N ILE A 73 4.72 7.92 19.85
CA ILE A 73 5.54 8.38 18.71
C ILE A 73 5.05 9.71 18.12
N GLY A 74 3.82 10.14 18.46
CA GLY A 74 3.24 11.41 18.00
C GLY A 74 2.72 11.41 16.56
N VAL A 75 2.61 10.23 15.92
CA VAL A 75 1.98 10.05 14.60
C VAL A 75 0.93 8.94 14.63
N PRO A 76 -0.11 8.99 13.77
CA PRO A 76 -1.14 7.97 13.76
C PRO A 76 -0.60 6.58 13.37
N TRP A 77 -1.14 5.56 14.01
CA TRP A 77 -0.92 4.17 13.64
C TRP A 77 -2.01 3.67 12.69
N ILE A 78 -1.60 2.84 11.74
CA ILE A 78 -2.45 2.19 10.75
C ILE A 78 -2.31 0.68 10.82
N ILE A 79 -3.40 -0.01 10.48
CA ILE A 79 -3.46 -1.47 10.41
C ILE A 79 -4.16 -1.89 9.10
N CYS A 80 -3.49 -2.75 8.34
CA CYS A 80 -3.96 -3.16 7.02
C CYS A 80 -5.01 -4.25 7.14
N GLN A 81 -6.13 -4.12 6.42
CA GLN A 81 -7.23 -5.07 6.40
C GLN A 81 -7.64 -5.56 7.80
N GLN A 82 -7.88 -4.66 8.76
CA GLN A 82 -8.48 -5.04 10.04
C GLN A 82 -9.86 -4.38 10.18
N ARG A 83 -10.94 -5.16 10.04
CA ARG A 83 -12.30 -4.62 10.07
C ARG A 83 -12.69 -4.09 11.45
N ASP A 84 -12.21 -4.71 12.51
CA ASP A 84 -12.50 -4.39 13.91
C ASP A 84 -11.30 -3.72 14.61
N ALA A 85 -10.48 -2.98 13.84
CA ALA A 85 -9.35 -2.25 14.39
C ALA A 85 -9.76 -1.38 15.60
N PRO A 86 -9.14 -1.59 16.78
CA PRO A 86 -9.43 -0.79 17.97
C PRO A 86 -9.02 0.67 17.74
N GLN A 87 -9.73 1.60 18.37
CA GLN A 87 -9.34 3.01 18.30
C GLN A 87 -8.12 3.26 19.22
N PRO A 88 -7.19 4.17 18.83
CA PRO A 88 -7.27 5.11 17.72
C PRO A 88 -6.65 4.60 16.40
N MET A 89 -6.40 3.30 16.26
CA MET A 89 -5.84 2.73 15.03
C MET A 89 -6.76 3.02 13.83
N ILE A 90 -6.16 3.40 12.72
CA ILE A 90 -6.87 3.62 11.46
C ILE A 90 -6.77 2.35 10.62
N ASN A 91 -7.90 1.71 10.32
CA ASN A 91 -7.90 0.58 9.41
C ASN A 91 -7.76 1.05 7.95
N THR A 92 -7.01 0.28 7.16
CA THR A 92 -6.74 0.59 5.76
C THR A 92 -7.04 -0.60 4.86
N CYS A 93 -7.01 -0.37 3.55
CA CYS A 93 -7.23 -1.41 2.54
C CYS A 93 -5.96 -1.69 1.75
N TYR A 94 -5.78 -2.94 1.35
CA TYR A 94 -4.82 -3.37 0.33
C TYR A 94 -5.54 -4.20 -0.74
N GLY A 95 -4.94 -4.25 -1.93
CA GLY A 95 -5.39 -5.12 -3.01
C GLY A 95 -5.29 -4.47 -4.38
N TRP A 96 -5.93 -5.10 -5.37
CA TRP A 96 -6.05 -4.57 -6.73
C TRP A 96 -7.03 -3.39 -6.82
N TYR A 97 -8.08 -3.43 -6.00
CA TYR A 97 -9.16 -2.44 -5.92
C TYR A 97 -9.58 -2.24 -4.46
N CYS A 98 -9.66 -0.98 -4.03
CA CYS A 98 -10.12 -0.59 -2.69
C CYS A 98 -11.23 0.48 -2.75
N ASP A 99 -11.85 0.69 -3.91
CA ASP A 99 -12.87 1.71 -4.12
C ASP A 99 -14.14 1.48 -3.28
N GLN A 100 -14.45 0.22 -2.93
CA GLN A 100 -15.57 -0.13 -2.05
C GLN A 100 -15.21 -0.14 -0.56
N PHE A 101 -13.93 0.00 -0.21
CA PHE A 101 -13.51 0.01 1.20
C PHE A 101 -14.09 1.21 1.95
N THR A 102 -14.54 0.97 3.17
CA THR A 102 -14.97 2.03 4.10
C THR A 102 -14.28 1.78 5.44
N PRO A 103 -13.67 2.80 6.06
CA PRO A 103 -13.09 2.70 7.39
C PRO A 103 -14.12 2.23 8.42
N ASN A 104 -13.66 1.58 9.48
CA ASN A 104 -14.54 1.04 10.52
C ASN A 104 -15.11 2.12 11.45
N THR A 105 -14.56 3.34 11.42
CA THR A 105 -15.09 4.51 12.12
C THR A 105 -15.28 5.69 11.18
N ALA A 106 -16.35 6.48 11.40
CA ALA A 106 -16.73 7.59 10.52
C ALA A 106 -15.69 8.72 10.47
N ASN A 107 -14.87 8.86 11.51
CA ASN A 107 -13.83 9.89 11.60
C ASN A 107 -12.49 9.43 11.01
N SER A 108 -12.36 8.14 10.66
CA SER A 108 -11.13 7.63 10.07
C SER A 108 -11.06 7.95 8.58
N PRO A 109 -9.91 8.40 8.07
CA PRO A 109 -9.74 8.62 6.64
C PRO A 109 -9.69 7.30 5.87
N LYS A 110 -10.29 7.27 4.68
CA LYS A 110 -10.19 6.14 3.77
C LYS A 110 -8.81 6.14 3.10
N LYS A 111 -8.02 5.11 3.40
CA LYS A 111 -6.62 4.98 2.93
C LYS A 111 -6.41 3.63 2.26
N TRP A 112 -5.72 3.66 1.12
CA TRP A 112 -5.30 2.48 0.36
C TRP A 112 -3.79 2.32 0.51
N THR A 113 -3.38 1.39 1.35
CA THR A 113 -1.98 1.23 1.77
C THR A 113 -1.14 0.42 0.80
N GLU A 114 -1.77 -0.45 0.00
CA GLU A 114 -1.08 -1.19 -1.06
C GLU A 114 -1.97 -1.34 -2.28
N ASN A 115 -1.79 -0.44 -3.24
CA ASN A 115 -2.30 -0.59 -4.59
C ASN A 115 -1.32 -1.46 -5.38
N TRP A 116 -1.67 -2.73 -5.57
CA TRP A 116 -0.79 -3.72 -6.18
C TRP A 116 -0.50 -3.42 -7.65
N THR A 117 0.63 -2.80 -7.97
CA THR A 117 0.95 -2.39 -9.34
C THR A 117 1.19 -3.54 -10.29
N GLY A 118 1.49 -4.73 -9.74
CA GLY A 118 1.63 -6.00 -10.43
C GLY A 118 1.71 -7.11 -9.39
N TRP A 119 2.58 -8.09 -9.59
CA TRP A 119 2.73 -9.21 -8.65
C TRP A 119 4.17 -9.68 -8.57
N PHE A 120 4.53 -10.35 -7.47
CA PHE A 120 5.84 -10.97 -7.35
C PHE A 120 5.94 -12.17 -8.29
N LYS A 121 7.13 -12.40 -8.86
CA LYS A 121 7.40 -13.53 -9.73
C LYS A 121 7.83 -14.75 -8.93
N SER A 122 7.27 -15.92 -9.24
CA SER A 122 7.73 -17.21 -8.71
C SER A 122 8.69 -17.93 -9.64
N TRP A 123 9.53 -18.80 -9.06
CA TRP A 123 10.39 -19.69 -9.85
C TRP A 123 9.55 -20.65 -10.68
N GLY A 124 9.78 -20.65 -12.00
CA GLY A 124 9.08 -21.52 -12.95
C GLY A 124 7.78 -20.94 -13.53
N ASP A 125 7.30 -19.81 -12.98
CA ASP A 125 6.10 -19.13 -13.48
C ASP A 125 6.45 -18.07 -14.55
N LYS A 126 5.43 -17.67 -15.31
CA LYS A 126 5.51 -16.55 -16.26
C LYS A 126 5.58 -15.22 -15.50
N ASP A 127 6.22 -14.23 -16.11
CA ASP A 127 6.22 -12.84 -15.63
C ASP A 127 4.78 -12.32 -15.45
N PRO A 128 4.37 -11.97 -14.22
CA PRO A 128 3.10 -11.32 -13.97
C PRO A 128 3.09 -9.91 -14.55
N HIS A 129 1.95 -9.47 -15.07
CA HIS A 129 1.81 -8.11 -15.61
C HIS A 129 0.43 -7.56 -15.27
N ARG A 130 0.36 -6.29 -14.89
CA ARG A 130 -0.87 -5.51 -14.73
C ARG A 130 -0.73 -4.24 -15.57
N THR A 131 -1.72 -4.02 -16.44
CA THR A 131 -1.69 -2.88 -17.35
C THR A 131 -1.72 -1.54 -16.61
N ALA A 132 -0.99 -0.56 -17.14
CA ALA A 132 -0.98 0.80 -16.61
C ALA A 132 -2.39 1.41 -16.58
N GLU A 133 -3.21 1.11 -17.59
CA GLU A 133 -4.62 1.49 -17.67
C GLU A 133 -5.43 0.90 -16.51
N GLY A 134 -5.20 -0.37 -16.16
CA GLY A 134 -5.88 -1.04 -15.05
C GLY A 134 -5.48 -0.48 -13.68
N VAL A 135 -4.22 -0.08 -13.50
CA VAL A 135 -3.76 0.63 -12.29
C VAL A 135 -4.39 2.03 -12.23
N ALA A 136 -4.33 2.80 -13.32
CA ALA A 136 -4.88 4.14 -13.39
C ALA A 136 -6.40 4.15 -13.16
N PHE A 137 -7.12 3.19 -13.72
CA PHE A 137 -8.55 3.00 -13.52
C PHE A 137 -8.88 2.75 -12.04
N ALA A 138 -8.14 1.87 -11.37
CA ALA A 138 -8.36 1.58 -9.95
C ALA A 138 -8.07 2.80 -9.07
N VAL A 139 -7.00 3.55 -9.37
CA VAL A 139 -6.69 4.83 -8.69
C VAL A 139 -7.81 5.84 -8.90
N ALA A 140 -8.33 5.98 -10.12
CA ALA A 140 -9.42 6.89 -10.44
C ALA A 140 -10.72 6.53 -9.70
N ARG A 141 -11.01 5.23 -9.51
CA ARG A 141 -12.17 4.78 -8.72
C ARG A 141 -12.06 5.05 -7.22
N PHE A 142 -10.84 5.09 -6.68
CA PHE A 142 -10.61 5.33 -5.26
C PHE A 142 -10.47 6.82 -4.93
N PHE A 143 -9.69 7.55 -5.72
CA PHE A 143 -9.43 9.00 -5.67
C PHE A 143 -9.22 9.60 -4.26
N GLN A 144 -8.40 8.95 -3.43
CA GLN A 144 -7.94 9.44 -2.12
C GLN A 144 -6.48 9.00 -1.88
N PHE A 145 -5.97 9.09 -0.64
CA PHE A 145 -4.63 8.63 -0.30
C PHE A 145 -4.40 7.17 -0.71
N GLN A 146 -3.47 6.95 -1.64
CA GLN A 146 -3.06 5.64 -2.11
C GLN A 146 -1.55 5.52 -2.09
N ASN A 147 -1.06 4.31 -1.84
CA ASN A 147 0.34 3.95 -1.95
C ASN A 147 0.52 2.79 -2.94
N CYS A 148 1.31 3.01 -4.00
CA CYS A 148 1.63 1.98 -4.98
C CYS A 148 2.57 0.93 -4.36
N TYR A 149 2.12 -0.32 -4.32
CA TYR A 149 2.91 -1.47 -3.89
C TYR A 149 3.13 -2.35 -5.12
N MET A 150 4.29 -2.38 -5.78
CA MET A 150 5.48 -1.62 -5.48
C MET A 150 5.60 -0.41 -6.42
N TYR A 151 6.00 0.75 -5.89
CA TYR A 151 6.41 1.86 -6.75
C TYR A 151 7.77 1.59 -7.42
N HIS A 152 8.67 0.94 -6.66
CA HIS A 152 9.89 0.30 -7.14
C HIS A 152 10.04 -1.00 -6.36
N GLY A 153 10.12 -2.14 -7.04
CA GLY A 153 10.20 -3.44 -6.38
C GLY A 153 11.64 -3.89 -6.09
N GLY A 154 12.55 -3.72 -7.04
CA GLY A 154 13.99 -3.97 -6.85
C GLY A 154 14.39 -5.45 -6.88
N THR A 155 15.37 -5.83 -6.05
CA THR A 155 16.01 -7.15 -6.07
C THR A 155 16.09 -7.77 -4.68
N ASN A 156 15.69 -9.02 -4.54
CA ASN A 156 15.92 -9.85 -3.36
C ASN A 156 17.38 -10.35 -3.35
N PHE A 157 18.29 -9.57 -2.77
CA PHE A 157 19.71 -9.94 -2.69
C PHE A 157 19.99 -11.04 -1.65
N GLY A 158 21.02 -11.83 -1.92
CA GLY A 158 21.52 -12.83 -0.97
C GLY A 158 20.61 -14.05 -0.85
N ARG A 159 20.45 -14.56 0.37
CA ARG A 159 19.75 -15.84 0.66
C ARG A 159 18.78 -15.76 1.83
N THR A 160 18.56 -14.55 2.34
CA THR A 160 17.66 -14.26 3.46
C THR A 160 16.57 -13.27 3.05
N ALA A 161 16.57 -12.84 1.79
CA ALA A 161 15.52 -12.05 1.16
C ALA A 161 14.65 -12.97 0.27
N GLY A 162 13.40 -12.58 0.07
CA GLY A 162 12.39 -13.41 -0.61
C GLY A 162 11.62 -14.30 0.36
N GLY A 163 10.32 -14.45 0.10
CA GLY A 163 9.43 -15.33 0.87
C GLY A 163 9.77 -16.81 0.68
N PRO A 164 9.15 -17.72 1.45
CA PRO A 164 9.44 -19.15 1.36
C PRO A 164 9.20 -19.67 -0.06
N TYR A 165 10.28 -20.02 -0.76
CA TYR A 165 10.36 -20.80 -2.01
C TYR A 165 9.58 -20.27 -3.24
N SER A 166 8.87 -19.15 -3.15
CA SER A 166 7.96 -18.67 -4.20
C SER A 166 8.30 -17.32 -4.81
N THR A 167 9.38 -16.65 -4.39
CA THR A 167 9.80 -15.37 -5.00
C THR A 167 11.17 -15.50 -5.65
N THR A 168 11.28 -15.03 -6.89
CA THR A 168 12.56 -14.96 -7.60
C THR A 168 13.51 -13.94 -6.99
N THR A 169 14.79 -13.98 -7.41
CA THR A 169 15.76 -12.93 -7.10
C THR A 169 15.27 -11.56 -7.57
N SER A 170 14.68 -11.49 -8.76
CA SER A 170 13.99 -10.28 -9.22
C SER A 170 12.76 -10.04 -8.36
N HIS A 171 12.61 -8.81 -7.88
CA HIS A 171 11.41 -8.30 -7.23
C HIS A 171 10.81 -7.14 -8.01
N ASP A 172 10.96 -7.11 -9.34
CA ASP A 172 10.49 -6.04 -10.23
C ASP A 172 9.02 -5.63 -9.99
N TYR A 173 8.15 -6.63 -9.79
CA TYR A 173 6.73 -6.46 -9.48
C TYR A 173 5.89 -5.82 -10.61
N ASP A 174 6.45 -5.64 -11.82
CA ASP A 174 5.84 -4.81 -12.87
C ASP A 174 5.57 -3.38 -12.33
N ALA A 175 6.51 -2.91 -11.50
CA ALA A 175 6.42 -1.63 -10.83
C ALA A 175 6.62 -0.47 -11.82
N PRO A 176 6.10 0.74 -11.52
CA PRO A 176 6.38 1.94 -12.30
C PRO A 176 7.87 2.23 -12.49
N LEU A 177 8.69 1.87 -11.51
CA LEU A 177 10.14 1.83 -11.63
C LEU A 177 10.60 0.36 -11.61
N ASP A 178 11.11 -0.09 -12.75
CA ASP A 178 11.65 -1.44 -12.92
C ASP A 178 12.82 -1.73 -11.96
N GLU A 179 13.28 -2.97 -11.94
CA GLU A 179 14.39 -3.44 -11.11
C GLU A 179 15.70 -2.63 -11.29
N HIS A 180 15.91 -2.00 -12.44
CA HIS A 180 17.18 -1.37 -12.82
C HIS A 180 17.15 0.17 -12.86
N VAL A 181 15.98 0.78 -12.68
CA VAL A 181 15.66 2.22 -12.54
C VAL A 181 16.29 3.14 -13.59
N THR A 182 15.48 3.67 -14.50
CA THR A 182 15.79 4.90 -15.26
C THR A 182 14.71 5.96 -15.01
N ILE A 183 15.09 7.15 -14.53
CA ILE A 183 14.15 8.21 -14.15
C ILE A 183 14.01 9.23 -15.29
N HIS A 184 12.77 9.44 -15.75
CA HIS A 184 12.37 10.60 -16.55
C HIS A 184 11.39 11.45 -15.73
N ALA A 185 11.74 12.72 -15.49
CA ALA A 185 10.90 13.65 -14.75
C ALA A 185 10.28 14.69 -15.69
N THR A 186 8.99 14.92 -15.57
CA THR A 186 8.27 16.02 -16.24
C THR A 186 7.80 17.05 -15.21
N GLU A 187 7.77 18.32 -15.62
CA GLU A 187 7.39 19.44 -14.75
C GLU A 187 5.87 19.48 -14.50
N LYS A 188 5.51 20.03 -13.33
CA LYS A 188 4.25 19.82 -12.60
C LYS A 188 3.04 20.48 -13.27
N GLU A 189 2.03 19.69 -13.63
CA GLU A 189 0.67 20.16 -13.90
C GLU A 189 -0.37 19.42 -13.02
N SER A 190 -1.50 20.07 -12.76
CA SER A 190 -2.66 19.45 -12.10
C SER A 190 -3.52 18.69 -13.12
N SER A 191 -3.87 17.44 -12.82
CA SER A 191 -4.70 16.60 -13.71
C SER A 191 -6.14 16.44 -13.20
N CYS A 192 -7.09 16.36 -14.14
CA CYS A 192 -8.45 15.87 -13.90
C CYS A 192 -8.56 14.45 -14.48
N PHE A 193 -9.17 13.53 -13.74
CA PHE A 193 -9.35 12.14 -14.17
C PHE A 193 -10.80 11.90 -14.54
N PHE A 194 -11.04 11.30 -15.70
CA PHE A 194 -12.36 10.87 -16.14
C PHE A 194 -12.36 9.35 -16.22
N GLY A 195 -13.24 8.69 -15.45
CA GLY A 195 -13.39 7.23 -15.44
C GLY A 195 -14.72 6.80 -16.03
N ASN A 196 -14.71 5.70 -16.79
CA ASN A 196 -15.90 5.03 -17.28
C ASN A 196 -16.01 3.67 -16.58
N ILE A 197 -17.07 3.44 -15.82
CA ILE A 197 -17.27 2.17 -15.09
C ILE A 197 -17.91 1.08 -15.96
N ASN A 198 -18.26 1.39 -17.21
CA ASN A 198 -18.93 0.48 -18.11
C ASN A 198 -17.92 -0.31 -18.95
N GLU A 199 -17.77 -1.60 -18.66
CA GLU A 199 -16.80 -2.50 -19.31
C GLU A 199 -17.13 -2.86 -20.77
N THR A 200 -18.25 -2.39 -21.31
CA THR A 200 -18.74 -2.80 -22.64
C THR A 200 -18.99 -1.67 -23.62
N SER A 201 -19.04 -0.42 -23.15
CA SER A 201 -19.35 0.71 -24.03
C SER A 201 -18.63 1.99 -23.61
N ASP A 202 -18.08 2.66 -24.60
CA ASP A 202 -17.41 3.95 -24.44
C ASP A 202 -18.42 5.04 -24.03
N ALA A 203 -17.98 5.97 -23.18
CA ALA A 203 -18.74 7.16 -22.80
C ALA A 203 -18.15 8.41 -23.46
N VAL A 204 -19.00 9.40 -23.76
CA VAL A 204 -18.55 10.75 -24.15
C VAL A 204 -19.00 11.72 -23.08
N ILE A 205 -18.04 12.42 -22.48
CA ILE A 205 -18.30 13.50 -21.52
C ILE A 205 -17.94 14.84 -22.13
N GLU A 206 -18.55 15.92 -21.65
CA GLU A 206 -18.17 17.28 -21.99
C GLU A 206 -17.68 17.99 -20.73
N PHE A 207 -16.43 18.46 -20.74
CA PHE A 207 -15.81 19.16 -19.63
C PHE A 207 -15.08 20.40 -20.14
N ARG A 208 -15.38 21.57 -19.55
CA ARG A 208 -14.83 22.88 -19.96
C ARG A 208 -14.96 23.16 -21.46
N GLY A 209 -16.05 22.74 -22.08
CA GLY A 209 -16.34 22.95 -23.51
C GLY A 209 -15.57 22.02 -24.46
N ALA A 210 -14.80 21.06 -23.94
CA ALA A 210 -14.17 20.00 -24.72
C ALA A 210 -14.90 18.67 -24.49
N LYS A 211 -15.05 17.88 -25.56
CA LYS A 211 -15.62 16.54 -25.49
C LYS A 211 -14.51 15.50 -25.36
N TYR A 212 -14.62 14.63 -24.37
CA TYR A 212 -13.68 13.54 -24.11
C TYR A 212 -14.39 12.21 -24.28
N LYS A 213 -13.85 11.36 -25.14
CA LYS A 213 -14.28 9.97 -25.28
C LYS A 213 -13.52 9.13 -24.26
N ILE A 214 -14.22 8.57 -23.29
CA ILE A 214 -13.67 7.69 -22.26
C ILE A 214 -13.99 6.25 -22.69
N PRO A 215 -12.99 5.41 -22.97
CA PRO A 215 -13.23 4.03 -23.38
C PRO A 215 -13.90 3.21 -22.28
N ALA A 216 -14.53 2.11 -22.67
CA ALA A 216 -14.96 1.04 -21.77
C ALA A 216 -13.80 0.42 -20.99
#